data_AF-A0AAJ6AQZ1-F1
#
_entry.id   AF-A0AAJ6AQZ1-F1
#
_cell.length_a   1.000
_cell.length_b   1.000
_cell.length_c   1.000
_cell.angle_alpha   90.00
_cell.angle_beta   90.00
_cell.angle_gamma   90.00
#
_symmetry.space_group_name_H-M   'P 1'
#
loop_
_entity.id
_entity.type
_entity.pdbx_description
1 polymer ?
#
loop_
_entity_poly.entity_id
_entity_poly.type
_entity_poly.pdbx_seq_one_letter_code
_entity_poly.pdbx_strand_id
1 'polypeptide(L)'
;MRKFGFHYRYDTADQRAILAALWQVVGLKLNYFTATKKPTGWTQDASGRRKRLYDKPKTPYHRLLDAGILSTAQQEELAAIYRRINPAQLTRQILTYQDRLISLAKDKTLTIAADLDSKHQARQKRRTTGIRTKAS
;
A
#
# COMPACT_ATOMS: atom_id res chain seq x y z
N MET A 1 0.18 -0.81 -1.03
CA MET A 1 -0.74 0.12 -1.72
C MET A 1 -1.98 0.46 -0.89
N ARG A 2 -2.79 -0.52 -0.48
CA ARG A 2 -4.10 -0.32 0.19
C ARG A 2 -4.09 0.59 1.43
N LYS A 3 -3.04 0.48 2.26
CA LYS A 3 -2.90 1.23 3.52
C LYS A 3 -2.92 2.76 3.33
N PHE A 4 -2.41 3.25 2.19
CA PHE A 4 -2.28 4.69 1.96
C PHE A 4 -3.32 5.22 0.98
N GLY A 5 -3.65 4.48 -0.08
CA GLY A 5 -4.51 4.96 -1.17
C GLY A 5 -5.92 4.37 -1.24
N PHE A 6 -6.36 3.57 -0.26
CA PHE A 6 -7.71 2.96 -0.22
C PHE A 6 -8.13 2.19 -1.49
N HIS A 7 -9.43 1.88 -1.60
CA HIS A 7 -10.07 1.21 -2.74
C HIS A 7 -11.18 2.09 -3.35
N TYR A 8 -10.96 3.41 -3.40
CA TYR A 8 -11.92 4.33 -4.01
C TYR A 8 -11.70 4.49 -5.51
N ARG A 9 -12.75 4.94 -6.20
CA ARG A 9 -12.74 5.22 -7.63
C ARG A 9 -12.15 6.61 -7.89
N TYR A 10 -10.90 6.60 -8.36
CA TYR A 10 -10.18 7.79 -8.78
C TYR A 10 -10.23 7.93 -10.31
N ASP A 11 -11.06 8.83 -10.81
CA ASP A 11 -11.33 9.04 -12.24
C ASP A 11 -11.18 10.50 -12.68
N THR A 12 -10.85 11.41 -11.75
CA THR A 12 -10.58 12.82 -12.06
C THR A 12 -9.09 13.14 -12.05
N ALA A 13 -8.70 14.18 -12.79
CA ALA A 13 -7.32 14.68 -12.82
C ALA A 13 -6.84 15.12 -11.44
N ASP A 14 -7.71 15.75 -10.64
CA ASP A 14 -7.40 16.21 -9.28
C ASP A 14 -7.10 15.05 -8.35
N GLN A 15 -7.90 13.98 -8.39
CA GLN A 15 -7.68 12.78 -7.58
C GLN A 15 -6.34 12.11 -7.96
N ARG A 16 -6.01 12.06 -9.25
CA ARG A 16 -4.71 11.57 -9.73
C ARG A 16 -3.56 12.43 -9.23
N ALA A 17 -3.70 13.76 -9.26
CA ALA A 17 -2.68 14.67 -8.76
C ALA A 17 -2.42 14.49 -7.26
N ILE A 18 -3.48 14.33 -6.46
CA ILE A 18 -3.37 14.08 -5.02
C ILE A 18 -2.70 12.71 -4.76
N LEU A 19 -3.06 11.67 -5.52
CA LEU A 19 -2.38 10.38 -5.42
C LEU A 19 -0.90 10.47 -5.74
N ALA A 20 -0.52 11.21 -6.78
CA ALA A 20 0.88 11.41 -7.13
C ALA A 20 1.65 12.08 -5.98
N ALA A 21 1.07 13.15 -5.40
CA ALA A 21 1.65 13.85 -4.25
C ALA A 21 1.76 12.94 -3.01
N LEU A 22 0.71 12.16 -2.71
CA LEU A 22 0.72 11.16 -1.64
C LEU A 22 1.87 10.16 -1.82
N TRP A 23 2.06 9.62 -3.03
CA TRP A 23 3.09 8.61 -3.28
C TRP A 23 4.51 9.14 -3.11
N GLN A 24 4.77 10.42 -3.42
CA GLN A 24 6.07 11.03 -3.15
C GLN A 24 6.39 11.01 -1.65
N VAL A 25 5.44 11.45 -0.81
CA VAL A 25 5.63 11.50 0.65
C VAL A 25 5.70 10.10 1.27
N VAL A 26 4.84 9.17 0.81
CA VAL A 26 4.90 7.77 1.23
C VAL A 26 6.23 7.13 0.85
N GLY A 27 6.74 7.40 -0.35
CA GLY A 27 8.04 6.92 -0.82
C GLY A 27 9.16 7.35 0.12
N LEU A 28 9.21 8.64 0.48
CA LEU A 28 10.19 9.15 1.45
C LEU A 28 10.08 8.45 2.81
N LYS A 29 8.86 8.32 3.35
CA LYS A 29 8.63 7.64 4.63
C LYS A 29 9.09 6.18 4.61
N LEU A 30 8.77 5.45 3.55
CA LEU A 30 9.10 4.03 3.45
C LEU A 30 10.58 3.78 3.20
N ASN A 31 11.24 4.62 2.40
CA ASN A 31 12.64 4.43 2.03
C ASN A 31 13.60 4.86 3.13
N TYR A 32 13.34 5.98 3.80
CA TYR A 32 14.27 6.56 4.77
C TYR A 32 13.96 6.19 6.23
N PHE A 33 12.69 5.98 6.57
CA PHE A 33 12.27 5.91 7.98
C PHE A 33 11.52 4.64 8.38
N THR A 34 11.29 3.71 7.44
CA THR A 34 10.58 2.46 7.74
C THR A 34 11.53 1.28 7.65
N ALA A 35 11.88 0.70 8.81
CA ALA A 35 12.71 -0.50 8.86
C ALA A 35 11.94 -1.71 8.30
N THR A 36 12.60 -2.49 7.44
CA THR A 36 12.04 -3.72 6.87
C THR A 36 12.94 -4.90 7.14
N LYS A 37 12.35 -6.08 7.33
CA LYS A 37 13.07 -7.36 7.39
C LYS A 37 13.16 -7.97 5.99
N LYS A 38 14.28 -8.57 5.65
CA LYS A 38 14.48 -9.29 4.39
C LYS A 38 14.87 -10.74 4.68
N PRO A 39 14.38 -11.70 3.87
CA PRO A 39 14.76 -13.09 4.03
C PRO A 39 16.23 -13.28 3.67
N THR A 40 17.01 -13.90 4.55
CA THR A 40 18.44 -14.17 4.34
C THR A 40 18.74 -15.63 4.07
N GLY A 41 17.81 -16.53 4.39
CA GLY A 41 18.01 -17.95 4.18
C GLY A 41 16.87 -18.80 4.72
N TRP A 42 17.18 -20.07 4.93
CA TRP A 42 16.26 -21.07 5.47
C TRP A 42 16.93 -21.83 6.61
N THR A 43 16.13 -22.26 7.56
CA THR A 43 16.50 -23.23 8.59
C THR A 43 15.44 -24.33 8.66
N GLN A 44 15.67 -25.35 9.47
CA GLN A 44 14.68 -26.37 9.81
C GLN A 44 14.35 -26.27 11.30
N ASP A 45 13.09 -26.49 11.68
CA ASP A 45 12.72 -26.68 13.07
C ASP A 45 13.01 -28.12 13.54
N ALA A 46 12.82 -28.38 14.84
CA ALA A 46 13.07 -29.70 15.43
C ALA A 46 12.21 -30.83 14.81
N SER A 47 11.13 -30.48 14.11
CA SER A 47 10.26 -31.44 13.39
C SER A 47 10.62 -31.59 11.90
N GLY A 48 11.71 -30.96 11.46
CA GLY A 48 12.17 -30.98 10.06
C GLY A 48 11.43 -30.01 9.13
N ARG A 49 10.52 -29.15 9.63
CA ARG A 49 9.80 -28.20 8.78
C ARG A 49 10.69 -27.00 8.46
N ARG A 50 10.70 -26.62 7.18
CA ARG A 50 11.46 -25.46 6.71
C ARG A 50 10.88 -24.15 7.26
N LYS A 51 11.74 -23.32 7.84
CA LYS A 51 11.44 -21.99 8.36
C LYS A 51 12.32 -20.94 7.71
N ARG A 52 11.75 -19.77 7.37
CA ARG A 52 12.50 -18.65 6.79
C ARG A 52 13.33 -17.94 7.86
N LEU A 53 14.61 -17.70 7.57
CA LEU A 53 15.46 -16.82 8.36
C LEU A 53 15.39 -15.39 7.83
N TYR A 54 15.38 -14.43 8.75
CA TYR A 54 15.31 -13.00 8.44
C TYR A 54 16.47 -12.28 9.10
N ASP A 55 16.88 -11.18 8.49
CA ASP A 55 17.86 -10.27 9.08
C ASP A 55 17.27 -9.40 10.21
N LYS A 56 18.18 -8.64 10.83
CA LYS A 56 17.80 -7.51 11.69
C LYS A 56 17.13 -6.43 10.82
N PRO A 57 16.00 -5.84 11.25
CA PRO A 57 15.32 -4.79 10.51
C PRO A 57 16.26 -3.61 10.19
N LYS A 58 16.29 -3.20 8.92
CA LYS A 58 16.99 -2.00 8.44
C LYS A 58 16.12 -1.27 7.42
N THR A 59 16.19 0.06 7.39
CA THR A 59 15.50 0.86 6.37
C THR A 59 16.15 0.63 5.00
N PRO A 60 15.43 0.76 3.88
CA PRO A 60 16.03 0.75 2.55
C PRO A 60 17.22 1.71 2.39
N TYR A 61 17.16 2.92 2.95
CA TYR A 61 18.27 3.88 2.98
C TYR A 61 19.56 3.28 3.58
N HIS A 62 19.52 2.83 4.83
CA HIS A 62 20.67 2.17 5.47
C HIS A 62 21.16 0.93 4.71
N ARG A 63 20.26 0.12 4.13
CA ARG A 63 20.66 -1.04 3.32
C ARG A 63 21.43 -0.64 2.06
N LEU A 64 21.04 0.48 1.44
CA LEU A 64 21.71 0.99 0.25
C LEU A 64 23.11 1.51 0.58
N LEU A 65 23.29 2.13 1.76
CA LEU A 65 24.60 2.50 2.26
C LEU A 65 25.47 1.26 2.56
N ASP A 66 24.91 0.27 3.27
CA ASP A 66 25.61 -0.97 3.61
C ASP A 66 26.05 -1.78 2.38
N ALA A 67 25.39 -1.59 1.22
CA ALA A 67 25.71 -2.31 -0.01
C ALA A 67 27.06 -1.90 -0.63
N GLY A 68 27.60 -0.71 -0.27
CA GLY A 68 28.90 -0.25 -0.76
C GLY A 68 28.97 0.06 -2.26
N ILE A 69 27.83 0.12 -2.95
CA ILE A 69 27.75 0.35 -4.40
C ILE A 69 27.66 1.83 -4.79
N LEU A 70 27.50 2.73 -3.81
CA LEU A 70 27.30 4.16 -4.04
C LEU A 70 28.62 4.92 -4.02
N SER A 71 28.78 5.86 -4.95
CA SER A 71 29.83 6.88 -4.89
C SER A 71 29.66 7.81 -3.68
N THR A 72 30.74 8.47 -3.25
CA THR A 72 30.70 9.44 -2.14
C THR A 72 29.66 10.53 -2.37
N ALA A 73 29.58 11.09 -3.58
CA ALA A 73 28.61 12.13 -3.92
C ALA A 73 27.15 11.64 -3.76
N GLN A 74 26.85 10.40 -4.17
CA GLN A 74 25.51 9.82 -3.99
C GLN A 74 25.18 9.59 -2.51
N GLN A 75 26.15 9.15 -1.70
CA GLN A 75 25.94 8.98 -0.26
C GLN A 75 25.65 10.33 0.41
N GLU A 76 26.38 11.39 0.04
CA GLU A 76 26.17 12.74 0.55
C GLU A 76 24.80 13.31 0.16
N GLU A 77 24.36 13.10 -1.09
CA GLU A 77 23.03 13.51 -1.56
C GLU A 77 21.92 12.85 -0.71
N LEU A 78 21.99 11.53 -0.54
CA LEU A 78 21.01 10.79 0.26
C LEU A 78 21.03 11.23 1.72
N ALA A 79 22.21 11.51 2.27
CA ALA A 79 22.36 12.00 3.64
C ALA A 79 21.78 13.42 3.81
N ALA A 80 21.94 14.29 2.81
CA ALA A 80 21.32 15.61 2.79
C ALA A 80 19.79 15.52 2.76
N ILE A 81 19.24 14.63 1.93
CA ILE A 81 17.79 14.35 1.90
C ILE A 81 17.32 13.84 3.27
N TYR A 82 18.02 12.87 3.85
CA TYR A 82 17.68 12.28 5.15
C TYR A 82 17.62 13.35 6.26
N ARG A 83 18.61 14.24 6.34
CA ARG A 83 18.67 15.31 7.34
C ARG A 83 17.56 16.36 7.18
N ARG A 84 17.11 16.61 5.96
CA ARG A 84 16.07 17.63 5.67
C ARG A 84 14.67 17.17 6.07
N ILE A 85 14.42 15.87 6.11
CA ILE A 85 13.05 15.34 6.23
C ILE A 85 12.67 15.14 7.70
N ASN A 86 11.57 15.77 8.12
CA ASN A 86 10.94 15.50 9.41
C ASN A 86 9.89 14.35 9.30
N PRO A 87 10.10 13.19 9.95
CA PRO A 87 9.18 12.05 9.85
C PRO A 87 7.75 12.35 10.35
N ALA A 88 7.61 13.24 11.34
CA ALA A 88 6.31 13.66 11.86
C ALA A 88 5.56 14.50 10.81
N GLN A 89 6.28 15.37 10.10
CA GLN A 89 5.71 16.17 9.01
C GLN A 89 5.25 15.29 7.85
N LEU A 90 6.04 14.27 7.43
CA LEU A 90 5.60 13.32 6.41
C LEU A 90 4.28 12.62 6.81
N THR A 91 4.17 12.24 8.09
CA THR A 91 2.97 11.57 8.59
C THR A 91 1.76 12.49 8.53
N ARG A 92 1.90 13.76 8.93
CA ARG A 92 0.83 14.76 8.79
C ARG A 92 0.41 14.95 7.33
N GLN A 93 1.37 15.11 6.42
CA GLN A 93 1.08 15.27 4.98
C GLN A 93 0.35 14.05 4.40
N ILE A 94 0.75 12.83 4.77
CA ILE A 94 0.06 11.60 4.35
C ILE A 94 -1.40 11.64 4.80
N LEU A 95 -1.67 11.97 6.07
CA LEU A 95 -3.04 12.05 6.59
C LEU A 95 -3.86 13.11 5.82
N THR A 96 -3.30 14.29 5.60
CA THR A 96 -3.96 15.35 4.82
C THR A 96 -4.35 14.90 3.41
N TYR A 97 -3.45 14.21 2.70
CA TYR A 97 -3.77 13.67 1.37
C TYR A 97 -4.82 12.56 1.44
N GLN A 98 -4.76 11.71 2.45
CA GLN A 98 -5.76 10.66 2.65
C GLN A 98 -7.15 11.23 2.92
N ASP A 99 -7.26 12.23 3.79
CA ASP A 99 -8.50 12.91 4.09
C ASP A 99 -9.10 13.55 2.83
N ARG A 100 -8.26 14.22 2.03
CA ARG A 100 -8.71 14.81 0.76
C ARG A 100 -9.19 13.75 -0.24
N LEU A 101 -8.52 12.60 -0.33
CA LEU A 101 -8.96 11.49 -1.19
C LEU A 101 -10.26 10.87 -0.70
N ILE A 102 -10.46 10.76 0.62
CA ILE A 102 -11.71 10.29 1.22
C ILE A 102 -12.84 11.24 0.82
N SER A 103 -12.69 12.54 1.06
CA SER A 103 -13.72 13.54 0.75
C SER A 103 -14.12 13.55 -0.73
N LEU A 104 -13.17 13.34 -1.65
CA LEU A 104 -13.43 13.42 -3.09
C LEU A 104 -13.98 12.14 -3.72
N ALA A 105 -13.72 10.96 -3.13
CA ALA A 105 -13.94 9.69 -3.82
C ALA A 105 -14.81 8.70 -3.05
N LYS A 106 -14.99 8.86 -1.73
CA LYS A 106 -15.70 7.88 -0.89
C LYS A 106 -17.14 7.67 -1.35
N ASP A 107 -17.95 8.72 -1.37
CA ASP A 107 -19.40 8.59 -1.56
C ASP A 107 -19.74 7.98 -2.92
N LYS A 108 -19.13 8.50 -3.99
CA LYS A 108 -19.28 7.94 -5.34
C LYS A 108 -18.89 6.46 -5.40
N THR A 109 -17.79 6.07 -4.74
CA THR A 109 -17.37 4.66 -4.73
C THR A 109 -18.40 3.79 -4.03
N LEU A 110 -18.94 4.25 -2.90
CA LEU A 110 -19.96 3.53 -2.15
C LEU A 110 -21.25 3.39 -2.96
N THR A 111 -21.66 4.43 -3.68
CA THR A 111 -22.83 4.36 -4.59
C THR A 111 -22.61 3.31 -5.68
N ILE A 112 -21.45 3.30 -6.33
CA ILE A 112 -21.12 2.30 -7.36
C ILE A 112 -21.11 0.89 -6.77
N ALA A 113 -20.52 0.71 -5.59
CA ALA A 113 -20.49 -0.59 -4.92
C ALA A 113 -21.90 -1.10 -4.59
N ALA A 114 -22.77 -0.23 -4.05
CA ALA A 114 -24.15 -0.59 -3.72
C ALA A 114 -24.98 -0.98 -4.96
N ASP A 115 -24.79 -0.28 -6.09
CA ASP A 115 -25.43 -0.62 -7.36
C ASP A 115 -24.95 -2.00 -7.88
N LEU A 116 -23.64 -2.25 -7.84
CA LEU A 116 -23.06 -3.53 -8.24
C LEU A 116 -23.56 -4.69 -7.38
N ASP A 117 -23.63 -4.49 -6.06
CA ASP A 117 -24.16 -5.49 -5.12
C ASP A 117 -25.64 -5.78 -5.40
N SER A 118 -26.45 -4.74 -5.62
CA SER A 118 -27.86 -4.88 -5.98
C SER A 118 -28.05 -5.69 -7.26
N LYS A 119 -27.25 -5.39 -8.30
CA LYS A 119 -27.24 -6.14 -9.57
C LYS A 119 -26.81 -7.60 -9.38
N HIS A 120 -25.80 -7.83 -8.56
CA HIS A 120 -25.32 -9.17 -8.24
C HIS A 120 -26.40 -10.00 -7.53
N GLN A 121 -27.07 -9.42 -6.53
CA GLN A 121 -28.18 -10.06 -5.82
C GLN A 121 -29.35 -10.38 -6.77
N ALA A 122 -29.73 -9.45 -7.66
CA ALA A 122 -30.77 -9.70 -8.66
C ALA A 122 -30.40 -10.86 -9.60
N ARG A 123 -29.13 -10.95 -10.01
CA ARG A 123 -28.62 -12.06 -10.84
C ARG A 123 -28.63 -13.38 -10.08
N GLN A 124 -28.26 -13.39 -8.80
CA GLN A 124 -28.32 -14.58 -7.95
C GLN A 124 -29.76 -15.08 -7.77
N LYS A 125 -30.71 -14.19 -7.47
CA LYS A 125 -32.15 -14.55 -7.35
C LYS A 125 -32.68 -15.19 -8.64
N ARG A 126 -32.36 -14.64 -9.82
CA ARG A 126 -32.77 -15.24 -11.10
C ARG A 126 -32.23 -16.67 -11.28
N ARG A 127 -31.00 -16.95 -10.83
CA ARG A 127 -30.38 -18.28 -10.93
C ARG A 127 -31.00 -19.29 -9.96
N THR A 128 -31.40 -18.86 -8.77
CA THR A 128 -31.97 -19.77 -7.76
C THR A 128 -33.47 -20.00 -7.97
N THR A 129 -34.22 -19.00 -8.43
CA THR A 129 -35.67 -19.14 -8.70
C THR A 129 -35.97 -19.93 -9.98
N GLY A 130 -35.02 -20.04 -10.92
CA GLY A 130 -35.18 -20.77 -12.19
C GLY A 130 -35.15 -22.31 -12.09
N ILE A 131 -34.75 -22.88 -10.94
CA ILE A 131 -34.75 -24.34 -10.74
C ILE A 131 -36.12 -24.76 -10.20
N ARG A 132 -37.10 -24.93 -11.08
CA ARG A 132 -38.40 -25.52 -10.75
C ARG A 132 -38.32 -27.01 -11.07
N THR A 133 -37.96 -27.84 -10.09
CA THR A 133 -38.07 -29.30 -10.20
C THR A 133 -39.55 -29.66 -10.33
N LYS A 134 -39.98 -30.08 -11.52
CA LYS A 134 -41.25 -30.82 -11.65
C LYS A 134 -41.00 -32.20 -11.07
N ALA A 135 -41.46 -32.44 -9.85
CA ALA A 135 -41.59 -33.79 -9.32
C ALA A 135 -42.72 -34.49 -10.08
N SER A 136 -42.39 -35.64 -10.66
CA SER A 136 -43.34 -36.61 -11.24
C SER A 136 -43.92 -37.50 -10.16
#